data_AF-A0A2T8HX46-F1
#
_entry.id   AF-A0A2T8HX46-F1
#
_cell.length_a   1.000
_cell.length_b   1.000
_cell.length_c   1.000
_cell.angle_alpha   90.00
_cell.angle_beta   90.00
_cell.angle_gamma   90.00
#
_symmetry.space_group_name_H-M   'P 1'
#
loop_
_entity.id
_entity.type
_entity.pdbx_description
1 polymer ?
#
loop_
_entity_poly.entity_id
_entity_poly.type
_entity_poly.pdbx_seq_one_letter_code
_entity_poly.pdbx_strand_id
1 'polypeptide(L)' 'MAVQIALFLAAIWAGWRFYAASEVLAAVKYGISAAVLALMALQIKLALMPVMQANRILLALRQIERRG' A
#
# COMPACT_ATOMS: atom_id res chain seq x y z
N MET A 1 0.96 3.51 -8.91
CA MET A 1 0.28 2.19 -8.87
C MET A 1 1.26 1.02 -8.99
N ALA A 2 2.29 1.08 -9.85
CA ALA A 2 3.28 0.01 -10.00
C ALA A 2 3.90 -0.48 -8.68
N VAL A 3 4.31 0.43 -7.78
CA VAL A 3 4.88 0.06 -6.47
C VAL A 3 3.89 -0.71 -5.59
N GLN A 4 2.62 -0.27 -5.53
CA GLN A 4 1.57 -0.97 -4.76
C GLN A 4 1.37 -2.40 -5.27
N ILE A 5 1.36 -2.57 -6.60
CA ILE A 5 1.22 -3.88 -7.24
C ILE A 5 2.42 -4.76 -6.91
N ALA A 6 3.64 -4.23 -7.01
CA ALA A 6 4.86 -4.95 -6.66
C ALA A 6 4.86 -5.40 -5.20
N LEU A 7 4.46 -4.53 -4.26
CA LEU A 7 4.32 -4.85 -2.85
C LEU A 7 3.28 -5.95 -2.60
N PHE A 8 2.14 -5.89 -3.28
CA PHE A 8 1.10 -6.90 -3.17
C PHE A 8 1.56 -8.28 -3.70
N LEU A 9 2.24 -8.31 -4.85
CA LEU A 9 2.81 -9.55 -5.39
C LEU A 9 3.90 -10.13 -4.48
N ALA A 10 4.76 -9.27 -3.92
CA ALA A 10 5.79 -9.68 -2.96
C ALA A 10 5.16 -10.22 -1.66
N ALA A 11 4.04 -9.65 -1.21
CA ALA A 11 3.30 -10.15 -0.05
C ALA A 11 2.77 -11.57 -0.29
N ILE A 12 2.19 -11.83 -1.46
CA ILE A 12 1.71 -13.18 -1.85
C ILE A 12 2.87 -14.17 -1.90
N TRP A 13 3.99 -13.78 -2.50
CA TRP A 13 5.18 -14.64 -2.60
C TRP A 13 5.74 -14.99 -1.21
N ALA A 14 5.86 -13.99 -0.32
CA ALA A 14 6.29 -14.22 1.06
C ALA A 14 5.28 -15.11 1.81
N GLY A 15 3.98 -14.93 1.58
CA GLY A 15 2.93 -15.78 2.11
C GLY A 15 3.05 -17.24 1.67
N TRP A 16 3.34 -17.50 0.39
CA TRP A 16 3.62 -18.87 -0.07
C TRP A 16 4.81 -19.46 0.68
N ARG A 17 5.90 -18.69 0.81
CA ARG A 17 7.10 -19.18 1.47
C ARG A 17 6.91 -19.43 2.97
N PHE A 18 5.98 -18.70 3.60
CA PHE A 18 5.51 -18.95 4.96
C PHE A 18 4.84 -20.33 5.09
N TYR A 19 3.88 -20.65 4.21
CA TYR A 19 3.21 -21.96 4.24
C TYR A 19 4.13 -23.13 3.90
N ALA A 20 5.17 -22.89 3.10
CA ALA A 20 6.17 -23.90 2.74
C ALA A 20 7.30 -24.05 3.78
N ALA A 21 7.27 -23.31 4.90
CA ALA A 21 8.32 -23.36 5.91
C ALA A 21 8.13 -24.55 6.86
N SER A 22 9.16 -25.39 7.00
CA SER A 22 9.20 -26.49 7.98
C SER A 22 9.79 -26.05 9.33
N GLU A 23 10.55 -24.96 9.36
CA GLU A 23 11.16 -24.43 10.57
C GLU A 23 10.50 -23.14 11.05
N VAL A 24 10.38 -23.00 12.38
CA VAL A 24 9.71 -21.87 13.03
C VAL A 24 10.34 -20.52 12.65
N LEU A 25 11.67 -20.44 12.61
CA LEU A 25 12.36 -19.19 12.28
C LEU A 25 12.06 -18.73 10.85
N ALA A 26 12.03 -19.66 9.90
CA ALA A 26 11.68 -19.37 8.52
C ALA A 26 10.21 -18.91 8.41
N ALA A 27 9.30 -19.58 9.12
CA ALA A 27 7.90 -19.18 9.18
C ALA A 27 7.76 -17.74 9.70
N VAL A 28 8.37 -17.39 10.83
CA VAL A 28 8.29 -16.03 11.38
C VAL A 28 8.82 -14.98 10.39
N LYS A 29 9.97 -15.23 9.76
CA LYS A 29 10.57 -14.32 8.77
C LYS A 29 9.61 -14.01 7.62
N TYR A 30 9.06 -15.05 7.00
CA TYR A 30 8.19 -14.88 5.84
C TYR A 30 6.79 -14.38 6.20
N GLY A 31 6.26 -14.78 7.36
CA GLY A 31 4.97 -14.32 7.86
C GLY A 31 4.95 -12.82 8.17
N ILE A 32 5.93 -12.32 8.93
CA ILE A 32 6.04 -10.88 9.24
C ILE A 32 6.28 -10.08 7.95
N SER A 33 7.17 -10.55 7.08
CA SER A 33 7.45 -9.87 5.80
C SER A 33 6.21 -9.78 4.92
N ALA A 34 5.43 -10.86 4.80
CA ALA A 34 4.19 -10.88 4.04
C ALA A 34 3.16 -9.89 4.60
N ALA A 35 2.97 -9.88 5.93
CA ALA A 35 2.04 -8.98 6.59
C ALA A 35 2.41 -7.51 6.37
N VAL A 36 3.69 -7.15 6.52
CA VAL A 36 4.16 -5.78 6.31
C VAL A 36 3.96 -5.34 4.86
N LEU A 37 4.33 -6.19 3.89
CA LEU A 37 4.16 -5.88 2.47
C LEU A 37 2.68 -5.69 2.10
N ALA A 38 1.79 -6.53 2.62
CA ALA A 38 0.36 -6.41 2.42
C ALA A 38 -0.21 -5.11 3.03
N LEU A 39 0.20 -4.78 4.26
CA LEU A 39 -0.21 -3.55 4.93
C LEU A 39 0.28 -2.31 4.16
N MET A 40 1.51 -2.30 3.68
CA MET A 40 2.04 -1.19 2.89
C MET A 40 1.29 -1.01 1.57
N ALA A 41 0.99 -2.10 0.87
CA ALA A 41 0.17 -2.07 -0.35
C ALA A 41 -1.23 -1.52 -0.06
N LEU A 42 -1.85 -1.92 1.05
CA LEU A 42 -3.16 -1.46 1.47
C LEU A 42 -3.15 0.04 1.84
N GLN A 43 -2.18 0.47 2.64
CA GLN A 43 -2.03 1.88 3.04
C GLN A 43 -1.92 2.80 1.83
N ILE A 44 -1.09 2.43 0.84
CA ILE A 44 -0.96 3.20 -0.41
C ILE A 44 -2.31 3.30 -1.13
N LYS A 45 -3.07 2.20 -1.22
CA LYS A 45 -4.38 2.20 -1.89
C LYS A 45 -5.39 3.11 -1.18
N LEU A 46 -5.44 3.04 0.15
CA LEU A 46 -6.37 3.82 0.97
C LEU A 46 -6.01 5.32 0.99
N ALA A 47 -4.72 5.66 0.97
CA ALA A 47 -4.25 7.05 0.99
C ALA A 47 -4.58 7.84 -0.29
N LEU A 48 -4.89 7.18 -1.42
CA LEU A 48 -5.21 7.88 -2.67
C LEU A 48 -6.48 8.71 -2.56
N MET A 49 -7.52 8.18 -1.92
CA MET A 49 -8.82 8.84 -1.80
C MET A 49 -8.74 10.21 -1.10
N PRO A 50 -8.17 10.34 0.11
CA PRO A 50 -8.05 11.62 0.77
C PRO A 50 -7.14 12.60 0.00
N VAL A 51 -6.06 12.11 -0.63
CA VAL A 51 -5.18 12.97 -1.45
C VAL A 51 -5.92 13.53 -2.67
N MET A 52 -6.73 12.71 -3.35
CA MET A 52 -7.56 13.19 -4.46
C MET A 52 -8.60 14.21 -4.01
N GLN A 53 -9.25 13.98 -2.86
CA GLN A 53 -10.20 14.92 -2.27
C GLN A 53 -9.52 16.26 -1.93
N ALA A 54 -8.35 16.22 -1.28
CA ALA A 54 -7.57 17.41 -0.97
C ALA A 54 -7.17 18.19 -2.25
N ASN A 55 -6.67 17.50 -3.27
CA ASN A 55 -6.31 18.15 -4.55
C ASN A 55 -7.50 18.81 -5.23
N ARG A 56 -8.67 18.16 -5.22
CA ARG A 56 -9.91 18.75 -5.78
C ARG A 56 -10.29 20.05 -5.06
N ILE A 57 -10.20 20.06 -3.73
CA ILE A 57 -10.50 21.25 -2.92
C ILE A 57 -9.48 22.37 -3.23
N LEU A 58 -8.18 22.04 -3.27
CA LEU A 58 -7.13 23.02 -3.59
C LEU A 58 -7.31 23.66 -4.98
N LEU A 59 -7.69 22.85 -5.98
CA LEU A 59 -7.97 23.36 -7.32
C LEU A 59 -9.20 24.27 -7.35
N ALA A 60 -10.27 23.91 -6.62
CA ALA A 60 -11.47 24.74 -6.50
C ALA A 60 -11.15 26.08 -5.84
N LEU A 61 -10.38 26.08 -4.74
CA LEU A 61 -9.93 27.30 -4.07
C LEU A 61 -9.12 28.21 -5.00
N ARG A 62 -8.13 27.65 -5.72
CA ARG A 62 -7.33 28.39 -6.72
C ARG A 62 -8.14 28.95 -7.88
N GLN A 63 -9.31 28.39 -8.18
CA GLN A 63 -10.22 28.90 -9.21
C GLN A 63 -11.07 30.07 -8.69
N ILE A 64 -11.49 30.02 -7.43
CA ILE A 64 -12.19 31.12 -6.77
C ILE A 64 -11.25 32.31 -6.62
N GLU A 65 -10.04 32.09 -6.13
CA GLU A 65 -9.01 33.13 -5.96
C GLU A 65 -8.67 33.83 -7.28
N ARG A 66 -8.65 33.12 -8.40
CA ARG A 66 -8.39 33.73 -9.72
C ARG A 66 -9.55 34.54 -10.30
N ARG A 67 -10.75 34.44 -9.72
CA ARG A 67 -11.96 35.14 -10.20
C ARG A 67 -12.31 36.38 -9.37
N GLY A 68 -11.73 36.53 -8.17
CA GLY A 68 -11.85 37.72 -7.32
C GLY A 68 -10.67 38.66 -7.53
#